data_AF-A0A2N7Z608-F1
#
_entry.id   AF-A0A2N7Z608-F1
#
_cell.length_a   1.000
_cell.length_b   1.000
_cell.length_c   1.000
_cell.angle_alpha   90.00
_cell.angle_beta   90.00
_cell.angle_gamma   90.00
#
_symmetry.space_group_name_H-M   'P 1'
#
loop_
_entity.id
_entity.type
_entity.pdbx_description
1 polymer ?
#
loop_
_entity_poly.entity_id
_entity_poly.type
_entity_poly.pdbx_seq_one_letter_code
_entity_poly.pdbx_strand_id
1 'polypeptide(L)'
;MEERVTYAEIRAWFLGSYYSYCRVKLRHRSAWVEGESEVGFAYSELENSFDLPIEKLMLEILVLILSAGRSSESVKKYHMDAALKLIEQIDLSSMLKELPPEEAADLVEDLRLLGIC
;
A
#
# COMPACT_ATOMS: atom_id res chain seq x y z
N MET A 1 10.24 -22.16 1.89
CA MET A 1 9.28 -21.05 2.01
C MET A 1 10.09 -19.83 1.62
N GLU A 2 9.76 -19.17 0.52
CA GLU A 2 10.36 -17.86 0.24
C GLU A 2 10.04 -16.95 1.42
N GLU A 3 11.05 -16.21 1.88
CA GLU A 3 10.90 -15.25 2.98
C GLU A 3 10.13 -14.04 2.43
N ARG A 4 8.80 -14.12 2.52
CA ARG A 4 7.89 -13.04 2.13
C ARG A 4 7.98 -11.90 3.14
N VAL A 5 7.92 -10.67 2.66
CA VAL A 5 7.80 -9.47 3.48
C VAL A 5 6.39 -9.35 4.06
N THR A 6 6.28 -9.18 5.38
CA THR A 6 5.01 -9.08 6.08
C THR A 6 4.29 -7.76 5.83
N TYR A 7 2.97 -7.74 6.02
CA TYR A 7 2.16 -6.53 5.88
C TYR A 7 2.64 -5.39 6.78
N ALA A 8 3.03 -5.74 8.01
CA ALA A 8 3.57 -4.80 8.98
C ALA A 8 4.93 -4.23 8.54
N GLU A 9 5.79 -5.04 7.92
CA GLU A 9 7.08 -4.58 7.38
C GLU A 9 6.89 -3.65 6.19
N ILE A 10 6.02 -4.01 5.23
CA ILE A 10 5.68 -3.13 4.09
C ILE A 10 5.12 -1.80 4.61
N ARG A 11 4.21 -1.85 5.58
CA ARG A 11 3.64 -0.65 6.24
C ARG A 11 4.73 0.19 6.90
N ALA A 12 5.68 -0.43 7.60
CA ALA A 12 6.79 0.27 8.25
C ALA A 12 7.72 0.95 7.22
N TRP A 13 8.07 0.26 6.13
CA TRP A 13 8.90 0.83 5.06
C TRP A 13 8.18 1.99 4.36
N PHE A 14 6.89 1.82 4.07
CA PHE A 14 6.06 2.86 3.47
C PHE A 14 6.03 4.12 4.34
N LEU A 15 5.72 3.97 5.64
CA LEU A 15 5.71 5.08 6.59
C LEU A 15 7.10 5.70 6.79
N GLY A 16 8.17 4.91 6.66
CA GLY A 16 9.55 5.39 6.63
C GLY A 16 9.80 6.35 5.47
N SER A 17 9.43 5.95 4.25
CA SER A 17 9.54 6.78 3.05
C SER A 17 8.66 8.02 3.12
N TYR A 18 7.40 7.86 3.56
CA TYR A 18 6.45 8.95 3.83
C TYR A 18 7.07 10.00 4.76
N TYR A 19 7.55 9.56 5.92
CA TYR A 19 8.16 10.44 6.93
C TYR A 19 9.44 11.12 6.42
N SER A 20 10.29 10.36 5.70
CA SER A 20 11.51 10.89 5.09
C SER A 20 11.20 12.02 4.12
N TYR A 21 10.17 11.86 3.27
CA TYR A 21 9.79 12.88 2.31
C TYR A 21 9.32 14.16 2.98
N CYS A 22 8.45 14.05 3.99
CA CYS A 22 8.03 15.20 4.79
C CYS A 22 9.23 15.96 5.39
N ARG A 23 10.24 15.25 5.90
CA ARG A 23 11.48 15.87 6.42
C ARG A 23 12.28 16.59 5.35
N VAL A 24 12.37 16.03 4.14
CA VAL A 24 13.05 16.66 3.01
C VAL A 24 12.33 17.97 2.64
N LYS A 25 11.00 17.95 2.51
CA LYS A 25 10.19 19.15 2.24
C LYS A 25 10.43 20.25 3.27
N LEU A 26 10.40 19.91 4.56
CA LEU A 26 10.65 20.85 5.66
C LEU A 26 12.09 21.40 5.66
N ARG A 27 13.09 20.52 5.46
CA ARG A 27 14.51 20.91 5.43
C ARG A 27 14.79 21.93 4.33
N HIS A 28 14.21 21.72 3.14
CA HIS A 28 14.42 22.57 1.98
C HIS A 28 13.43 23.73 1.88
N ARG A 29 12.41 23.78 2.76
CA ARG A 29 11.29 24.74 2.71
C ARG A 29 10.58 24.73 1.35
N SER A 30 10.50 23.55 0.75
CA SER A 30 9.86 23.36 -0.56
C SER A 30 8.34 23.30 -0.40
N ALA A 31 7.63 24.10 -1.19
CA ALA A 31 6.17 23.99 -1.28
C ALA A 31 5.76 22.67 -1.95
N TRP A 32 4.57 22.17 -1.61
CA TRP A 32 3.91 21.10 -2.36
C TRP A 32 3.48 21.61 -3.73
N VAL A 33 3.70 20.84 -4.77
CA VAL A 33 3.20 21.12 -6.12
C VAL A 33 1.96 20.28 -6.43
N GLU A 34 1.22 20.69 -7.46
CA GLU A 34 0.02 19.97 -7.89
C GLU A 34 0.33 18.50 -8.22
N GLY A 35 -0.44 17.58 -7.66
CA GLY A 35 -0.26 16.13 -7.83
C GLY A 35 0.85 15.51 -6.97
N GLU A 36 1.66 16.31 -6.29
CA GLU A 36 2.67 15.80 -5.37
C GLU A 36 2.02 15.39 -4.04
N SER A 37 2.40 14.21 -3.54
CA SER A 37 2.00 13.76 -2.21
C SER A 37 3.07 12.87 -1.61
N GLU A 38 3.13 12.86 -0.29
CA GLU A 38 3.99 11.97 0.47
C GLU A 38 3.63 10.49 0.29
N VAL A 39 2.35 10.20 0.04
CA VAL A 39 1.86 8.85 -0.26
C VAL A 39 2.36 8.43 -1.64
N GLY A 40 2.25 9.30 -2.64
CA GLY A 40 2.76 9.05 -3.99
C GLY A 40 4.28 8.83 -4.01
N PHE A 41 5.03 9.62 -3.24
CA PHE A 41 6.47 9.40 -3.07
C PHE A 41 6.78 8.06 -2.42
N ALA A 42 6.11 7.72 -1.31
CA ALA A 42 6.36 6.46 -0.61
C ALA A 42 6.02 5.24 -1.49
N TYR A 43 4.97 5.31 -2.30
CA TYR A 43 4.63 4.29 -3.28
C TYR A 43 5.69 4.13 -4.36
N SER A 44 6.19 5.23 -4.96
CA SER A 44 7.19 5.16 -6.02
C SER A 44 8.52 4.54 -5.55
N GLU A 45 8.85 4.68 -4.27
CA GLU A 45 10.04 4.03 -3.69
C GLU A 45 9.89 2.51 -3.55
N LEU A 46 8.64 1.99 -3.55
CA LEU A 46 8.33 0.59 -3.23
C LEU A 46 7.68 -0.21 -4.36
N GLU A 47 7.09 0.43 -5.37
CA GLU A 47 6.26 -0.21 -6.40
C GLU A 47 6.93 -1.35 -7.18
N ASN A 48 8.27 -1.36 -7.24
CA ASN A 48 9.07 -2.39 -7.92
C ASN A 48 9.90 -3.25 -6.94
N SER A 49 9.61 -3.20 -5.65
CA SER A 49 10.39 -3.88 -4.60
C SER A 49 9.88 -5.27 -4.22
N PHE A 50 8.75 -5.71 -4.78
CA PHE A 50 8.07 -6.94 -4.41
C PHE A 50 7.84 -7.83 -5.63
N ASP A 51 8.04 -9.14 -5.46
CA ASP A 51 7.83 -10.13 -6.52
C ASP A 51 6.50 -10.87 -6.34
N LEU A 52 6.12 -11.16 -5.10
CA LEU A 52 4.96 -11.98 -4.78
C LEU A 52 3.64 -11.18 -4.95
N PRO A 53 2.60 -11.77 -5.57
CA PRO A 53 1.32 -11.09 -5.76
C PRO A 53 0.68 -10.55 -4.47
N ILE A 54 0.81 -11.28 -3.36
CA ILE A 54 0.26 -10.88 -2.07
C ILE A 54 0.97 -9.64 -1.48
N GLU A 55 2.28 -9.51 -1.68
CA GLU A 55 3.05 -8.33 -1.25
C GLU A 55 2.70 -7.10 -2.09
N LYS A 56 2.53 -7.29 -3.40
CA LYS A 56 2.03 -6.24 -4.30
C LYS A 56 0.64 -5.79 -3.89
N LEU A 57 -0.25 -6.73 -3.55
CA LEU A 57 -1.60 -6.41 -3.08
C LEU A 57 -1.54 -5.61 -1.78
N MET A 58 -0.74 -6.06 -0.81
CA MET A 58 -0.50 -5.35 0.45
C MET A 58 -0.06 -3.90 0.23
N LEU A 59 0.86 -3.66 -0.71
CA LEU A 59 1.29 -2.31 -1.07
C LEU A 59 0.13 -1.47 -1.61
N GLU A 60 -0.67 -2.00 -2.56
CA GLU A 60 -1.83 -1.28 -3.11
C GLU A 60 -2.86 -0.92 -2.04
N ILE A 61 -3.12 -1.84 -1.10
CA ILE A 61 -4.01 -1.59 0.04
C ILE A 61 -3.46 -0.47 0.93
N LEU A 62 -2.15 -0.47 1.24
CA LEU A 62 -1.53 0.57 2.06
C LEU A 62 -1.61 1.95 1.41
N VAL A 63 -1.45 2.05 0.09
CA VAL A 63 -1.62 3.32 -0.61
C VAL A 63 -3.03 3.87 -0.41
N LEU A 64 -4.05 3.02 -0.58
CA LEU A 64 -5.45 3.42 -0.44
C LEU A 64 -5.78 3.82 1.01
N ILE A 65 -5.35 3.03 1.99
CA ILE A 65 -5.57 3.29 3.43
C ILE A 65 -4.85 4.57 3.86
N LEU A 66 -3.56 4.72 3.54
CA LEU A 66 -2.76 5.88 3.95
C LEU A 66 -3.14 7.14 3.17
N SER A 67 -3.73 7.01 1.98
CA SER A 67 -4.37 8.14 1.29
C SER A 67 -5.58 8.64 2.07
N ALA A 68 -6.35 7.76 2.71
CA ALA A 68 -7.54 8.09 3.50
C ALA A 68 -8.51 9.04 2.75
N GLY A 69 -8.67 8.85 1.44
CA GLY A 69 -9.52 9.67 0.58
C GLY A 69 -8.95 11.05 0.17
N ARG A 70 -7.69 11.35 0.52
CA ARG A 70 -7.03 12.63 0.17
C ARG A 70 -6.47 12.65 -1.27
N SER A 71 -6.33 11.48 -1.89
CA SER A 71 -5.88 11.35 -3.28
C SER A 71 -6.97 11.79 -4.26
N SER A 72 -6.60 12.13 -5.50
CA SER A 72 -7.58 12.33 -6.57
C SER A 72 -8.34 11.04 -6.88
N GLU A 73 -9.54 11.17 -7.47
CA GLU A 73 -10.33 10.03 -7.92
C GLU A 73 -9.59 9.17 -8.96
N SER A 74 -8.76 9.78 -9.82
CA SER A 74 -7.94 9.05 -10.78
C SER A 74 -6.88 8.17 -10.10
N VAL A 75 -6.21 8.68 -9.07
CA VAL A 75 -5.21 7.93 -8.30
C VAL A 75 -5.89 6.82 -7.50
N LYS A 76 -6.99 7.13 -6.81
CA LYS A 76 -7.79 6.12 -6.10
C LYS A 76 -8.23 5.01 -7.04
N LYS A 77 -8.76 5.35 -8.22
CA LYS A 77 -9.19 4.38 -9.22
C LYS A 77 -8.03 3.50 -9.70
N TYR A 78 -6.87 4.10 -9.98
CA TYR A 78 -5.69 3.36 -10.42
C TYR A 78 -5.29 2.27 -9.42
N HIS A 79 -5.13 2.61 -8.14
CA HIS A 79 -4.73 1.65 -7.10
C HIS A 79 -5.82 0.62 -6.81
N MET A 80 -7.10 1.02 -6.85
CA MET A 80 -8.21 0.07 -6.72
C MET A 80 -8.25 -0.94 -7.88
N ASP A 81 -8.11 -0.47 -9.12
CA ASP A 81 -8.09 -1.35 -10.29
C ASP A 81 -6.88 -2.32 -10.25
N ALA A 82 -5.72 -1.84 -9.78
CA ALA A 82 -4.53 -2.66 -9.58
C ALA A 82 -4.73 -3.74 -8.50
N ALA A 83 -5.30 -3.36 -7.35
CA ALA A 83 -5.63 -4.30 -6.26
C ALA A 83 -6.63 -5.37 -6.73
N LEU A 84 -7.71 -4.98 -7.40
CA LEU A 84 -8.72 -5.92 -7.93
C LEU A 84 -8.11 -6.88 -8.97
N LYS A 85 -7.24 -6.38 -9.85
CA LYS A 85 -6.53 -7.21 -10.83
C LYS A 85 -5.60 -8.25 -10.16
N LEU A 86 -4.95 -7.88 -9.05
CA LEU A 86 -4.14 -8.83 -8.27
C LEU A 86 -5.02 -9.89 -7.60
N ILE A 87 -6.16 -9.48 -7.05
CA ILE A 87 -7.14 -10.38 -6.43
C ILE A 87 -7.69 -11.37 -7.46
N GLU A 88 -7.96 -10.96 -8.69
CA GLU A 88 -8.40 -11.87 -9.77
C GLU A 88 -7.34 -12.92 -10.14
N GLN A 89 -6.06 -12.64 -9.90
CA GLN A 89 -4.95 -13.54 -10.21
C GLN A 89 -4.61 -14.51 -9.08
N ILE A 90 -5.12 -14.27 -7.87
CA ILE A 90 -4.82 -15.08 -6.69
C ILE A 90 -6.11 -15.67 -6.10
N ASP A 91 -5.99 -16.84 -5.47
CA ASP A 91 -7.03 -17.27 -4.53
C ASP A 91 -6.83 -16.50 -3.22
N LEU A 92 -7.49 -15.33 -3.11
CA LEU A 92 -7.38 -14.47 -1.93
C LEU A 92 -7.75 -15.23 -0.64
N SER A 93 -8.74 -16.12 -0.69
CA SER A 93 -9.17 -16.91 0.47
C SER A 93 -8.09 -17.90 0.91
N SER A 94 -7.42 -18.55 -0.05
CA SER A 94 -6.28 -19.43 0.27
C SER A 94 -5.11 -18.62 0.83
N MET A 95 -4.76 -17.50 0.19
CA MET A 95 -3.63 -16.66 0.62
C MET A 95 -3.82 -16.12 2.03
N LEU A 96 -5.02 -15.62 2.36
CA LEU A 96 -5.31 -15.10 3.70
C LEU A 96 -5.20 -16.18 4.79
N LYS A 97 -5.46 -17.46 4.47
CA LYS A 97 -5.30 -18.58 5.42
C LYS A 97 -3.84 -18.98 5.64
N GLU A 98 -2.96 -18.66 4.70
CA GLU A 98 -1.52 -18.93 4.79
C GLU A 98 -0.78 -17.84 5.58
N LEU A 99 -1.39 -16.67 5.77
CA LEU A 99 -0.83 -15.60 6.59
C LEU A 99 -0.96 -15.90 8.09
N PRO A 100 -0.03 -15.40 8.93
CA PRO A 100 -0.21 -15.35 10.38
C PRO A 100 -1.56 -14.71 10.75
N PRO A 101 -2.29 -15.22 11.76
CA PRO A 101 -3.64 -14.74 12.08
C PRO A 101 -3.74 -13.23 12.36
N GLU A 102 -2.75 -12.66 13.03
CA GLU A 102 -2.71 -11.23 13.35
C GLU A 102 -2.53 -10.39 12.08
N GLU A 103 -1.64 -10.82 11.18
CA GLU A 103 -1.42 -10.15 9.90
C GLU A 103 -2.64 -10.25 8.98
N ALA A 104 -3.26 -11.43 8.92
CA ALA A 104 -4.48 -11.64 8.16
C ALA A 104 -5.62 -10.75 8.67
N ALA A 105 -5.75 -10.58 9.99
CA ALA A 105 -6.78 -9.74 10.59
C ALA A 105 -6.62 -8.26 10.20
N ASP A 106 -5.39 -7.73 10.25
CA ASP A 106 -5.08 -6.37 9.81
C ASP A 106 -5.46 -6.17 8.32
N LEU A 107 -4.97 -7.06 7.45
CA LEU A 107 -5.21 -6.94 6.01
C LEU A 107 -6.70 -7.09 5.65
N VAL A 108 -7.41 -8.02 6.29
CA VAL A 108 -8.86 -8.22 6.07
C VAL A 108 -9.65 -6.99 6.49
N GLU A 109 -9.30 -6.37 7.61
CA GLU A 109 -9.99 -5.15 8.05
C GLU A 109 -9.80 -4.01 7.05
N ASP A 110 -8.58 -3.82 6.56
CA ASP A 110 -8.30 -2.80 5.54
C ASP A 110 -9.03 -3.09 4.21
N LEU A 111 -9.07 -4.35 3.77
CA LEU A 111 -9.85 -4.74 2.59
C LEU A 111 -11.35 -4.47 2.76
N ARG A 112 -11.93 -4.67 3.95
CA ARG A 112 -13.33 -4.34 4.26
C ARG A 112 -13.59 -2.85 4.24
N LEU A 113 -12.70 -2.04 4.84
CA LEU A 113 -12.80 -0.58 4.82
C LEU A 113 -12.79 -0.03 3.38
N LEU A 114 -12.12 -0.73 2.47
CA LEU A 114 -12.07 -0.41 1.06
C LEU A 114 -13.23 -0.99 0.23
N GLY A 115 -14.12 -1.77 0.84
CA GLY A 115 -15.28 -2.39 0.19
C GLY A 115 -14.93 -3.54 -0.77
N ILE A 116 -13.78 -4.18 -0.56
CA ILE A 116 -13.30 -5.30 -1.38
C ILE A 116 -13.84 -6.65 -0.88
N CYS A 117 -14.05 -6.79 0.43
CA CYS A 117 -14.57 -8.01 1.06
C CYS A 117 -15.58 -7.72 2.17
#